data_AF-A0A7W0G8N4-F1
#
_entry.id   AF-A0A7W0G8N4-F1
#
_cell.length_a   1.000
_cell.length_b   1.000
_cell.length_c   1.000
_cell.angle_alpha   90.00
_cell.angle_beta   90.00
_cell.angle_gamma   90.00
#
_symmetry.space_group_name_H-M   'P 1'
#
loop_
_entity.id
_entity.type
_entity.pdbx_description
1 polymer ?
#
loop_
_entity_poly.entity_id
_entity_poly.type
_entity_poly.pdbx_seq_one_letter_code
_entity_poly.pdbx_strand_id
1 'polypeptide(L)' 'MAACASCGAENREGARFCDSCGAVLADAERPRELR' A
#
# COMPACT_ATOMS: atom_id res chain seq x y z
N MET A 1 1.83 7.17 -6.36
CA MET A 1 2.80 6.13 -5.92
C MET A 1 2.90 6.15 -4.40
N ALA A 2 2.95 5.00 -3.74
CA ALA A 2 2.93 4.90 -2.27
C ALA A 2 4.29 4.39 -1.72
N ALA A 3 4.97 5.20 -0.91
CA ALA A 3 6.20 4.80 -0.25
C ALA A 3 5.93 3.90 0.96
N CYS A 4 6.67 2.81 1.09
CA CYS A 4 6.55 1.90 2.22
C CYS A 4 7.16 2.53 3.48
N ALA A 5 6.39 2.67 4.55
CA ALA A 5 6.89 3.18 5.83
C ALA A 5 7.92 2.26 6.51
N SER A 6 7.94 0.97 6.17
CA SER A 6 8.85 -0.01 6.78
C SER A 6 10.22 -0.06 6.10
N CYS A 7 10.29 0.08 4.77
CA CYS A 7 11.56 -0.08 4.03
C CYS A 7 11.88 1.08 3.07
N GLY A 8 10.97 2.03 2.86
CA GLY A 8 11.16 3.17 1.95
C GLY A 8 10.95 2.86 0.47
N ALA A 9 10.66 1.61 0.09
CA ALA A 9 10.41 1.26 -1.31
C ALA A 9 9.17 1.96 -1.86
N GLU A 10 9.24 2.40 -3.12
CA GLU A 10 8.10 2.96 -3.84
C GLU A 10 7.21 1.84 -4.40
N ASN A 11 5.91 1.92 -4.14
CA ASN A 11 4.92 0.94 -4.60
C ASN A 11 3.86 1.60 -5.47
N ARG A 12 3.18 0.77 -6.27
CA ARG A 12 2.05 1.18 -7.11
C ARG A 12 0.89 1.69 -6.24
N GLU A 13 0.12 2.62 -6.79
CA GLU A 13 -1.09 3.13 -6.13
C GLU A 13 -2.10 1.98 -5.92
N GLY A 14 -2.75 1.96 -4.76
CA GLY A 14 -3.63 0.86 -4.34
C GLY A 14 -2.95 -0.48 -4.02
N ALA A 15 -1.60 -0.55 -3.98
CA ALA A 15 -0.90 -1.75 -3.53
C ALA A 15 -1.23 -2.05 -2.05
N ARG A 16 -1.63 -3.30 -1.77
CA ARG A 16 -1.98 -3.73 -0.40
C ARG A 16 -0.76 -4.13 0.43
N PHE A 17 0.27 -4.63 -0.23
CA PHE A 17 1.52 -5.10 0.36
C PHE A 17 2.70 -4.53 -0.43
N CYS A 18 3.81 -4.33 0.26
CA CYS A 18 5.05 -3.89 -0.38
C CYS A 18 5.67 -5.01 -1.20
N ASP A 19 6.02 -4.72 -2.45
CA ASP A 19 6.63 -5.70 -3.37
C ASP A 19 8.07 -6.07 -2.98
N SER A 20 8.71 -5.23 -2.16
CA SER A 20 10.09 -5.41 -1.73
C SER A 20 10.22 -6.16 -0.41
N CYS A 21 9.38 -5.85 0.58
CA CYS A 21 9.50 -6.41 1.94
C CYS A 21 8.25 -7.14 2.46
N GLY A 22 7.14 -7.10 1.73
CA GLY A 22 5.87 -7.74 2.13
C GLY A 22 5.08 -7.00 3.22
N ALA A 23 5.54 -5.86 3.73
CA ALA A 23 4.82 -5.08 4.73
C ALA A 23 3.46 -4.60 4.19
N VAL A 24 2.44 -4.57 5.06
CA VAL A 24 1.12 -4.03 4.71
C VAL A 24 1.24 -2.53 4.49
N LEU A 25 0.73 -2.04 3.37
CA LEU A 25 0.66 -0.61 3.08
C LEU A 25 -0.68 -0.08 3.62
N ALA A 26 -0.60 0.90 4.53
CA ALA A 26 -1.78 1.45 5.21
C ALA A 26 -2.76 2.17 4.25
N ASP A 27 -2.28 2.53 3.06
CA ASP A 27 -3.03 3.26 2.03
C ASP A 27 -3.63 2.33 0.97
N ALA A 28 -3.98 1.09 1.35
CA ALA A 28 -4.90 0.28 0.58
C ALA A 28 -6.29 0.91 0.65
N GLU A 29 -6.46 2.05 -0.02
CA GLU A 29 -7.68 2.81 -0.14
C GLU A 29 -8.84 1.85 -0.38
N ARG A 30 -9.75 1.83 0.58
CA ARG A 30 -11.03 1.16 0.45
C ARG A 30 -12.05 2.19 -0.01
N PRO A 31 -12.30 2.39 -1.32
CA PRO A 31 -13.60 2.88 -1.74
C PRO A 31 -14.53 1.67 -1.87
N ARG A 32 -14.77 0.93 -0.77
CA ARG A 32 -15.79 -0.14 -0.71
C ARG A 32 -16.43 -0.19 0.67
N GLU A 33 -16.99 0.95 1.06
CA GLU A 33 -18.16 1.04 1.93
C GLU A 33 -19.06 2.16 1.39
N LEU A 34 -19.49 1.99 0.15
CA LEU A 34 -20.76 2.54 -0.31
C LEU A 34 -21.63 1.35 -0.73
N ARG A 35 -22.17 0.66 0.27
CA ARG A 35 -23.36 -0.17 0.12
C ARG A 35 -24.26 0.07 1.32
#